data_AF-A0AAV0DWE4-F1
#
_entry.id   AF-A0AAV0DWE4-F1
#
_cell.length_a   1.000
_cell.length_b   1.000
_cell.length_c   1.000
_cell.angle_alpha   90.00
_cell.angle_beta   90.00
_cell.angle_gamma   90.00
#
_symmetry.space_group_name_H-M   'P 1'
#
loop_
_entity.id
_entity.type
_entity.pdbx_description
1 polymer ?
#
loop_
_entity_poly.entity_id
_entity_poly.type
_entity_poly.pdbx_seq_one_letter_code
_entity_poly.pdbx_strand_id
1 'polypeptide(L)'
;MGRTPPDSLPGSELEINVQPRRHHHHNHPPPLPSPPRPYRPFKKWFPWLVPLIILANIGLFAYVMYVNDCPTNSEKCFGSDFLGRFAFQSLHENPLLGPSADTLRKLGALEVEKVVKDHQVWRLFSCMWLHAGVFHVAANMVSLLCVGIRLEQEFGFVKIGLLYILSGVGGSLASALFVRMTISVGASGALFGLLGAMLSELLTNWTIYENKLATLLTLILIILINLAVGVLPHVDNFAHLGGFVTGFLLGFILLIRPQFGYVKQRNAPPGYFLPSRKAKHKVYQCVLLIFALIILILGLTIGMVMLLQGVDGNDHCSWCHYLSCFPTPIWTCDARCSSNQTGDQLSLTCMLDNKSNNYYLSSANNTASDIQKLCTQLCS
;
A
#
# COMPACT_ATOMS: atom_id res chain seq x y z
N MET A 1 -13.34 98.43 -26.55
CA MET A 1 -13.73 98.50 -25.12
C MET A 1 -12.80 97.59 -24.35
N GLY A 2 -11.82 98.15 -23.64
CA GLY A 2 -10.89 97.41 -22.82
C GLY A 2 -10.54 98.27 -21.61
N ARG A 3 -10.86 97.78 -20.41
CA ARG A 3 -10.46 98.39 -19.13
C ARG A 3 -10.16 97.27 -18.13
N THR A 4 -8.88 97.08 -17.81
CA THR A 4 -8.40 96.79 -16.45
C THR A 4 -8.52 98.10 -15.62
N PRO A 5 -8.69 98.09 -14.28
CA PRO A 5 -7.67 97.67 -13.29
C PRO A 5 -8.29 97.15 -11.94
N PRO A 6 -7.63 97.21 -10.75
CA PRO A 6 -6.42 96.51 -10.26
C PRO A 6 -6.66 95.68 -8.97
N ASP A 7 -5.63 94.95 -8.53
CA ASP A 7 -5.51 94.24 -7.22
C ASP A 7 -5.42 95.19 -6.00
N SER A 8 -6.02 94.81 -4.85
CA SER A 8 -5.42 94.78 -3.49
C SER A 8 -6.43 94.47 -2.35
N LEU A 9 -5.98 93.65 -1.39
CA LEU A 9 -6.54 93.10 -0.11
C LEU A 9 -6.99 94.16 0.94
N PRO A 10 -7.52 93.85 2.17
CA PRO A 10 -7.65 92.58 2.95
C PRO A 10 -9.08 92.30 3.52
N GLY A 11 -9.50 91.09 3.90
CA GLY A 11 -9.11 90.32 5.11
C GLY A 11 -10.02 90.64 6.31
N SER A 12 -11.07 89.83 6.55
CA SER A 12 -11.78 89.79 7.84
C SER A 12 -11.98 88.34 8.28
N GLU A 13 -11.34 88.02 9.41
CA GLU A 13 -11.43 86.75 10.15
C GLU A 13 -12.81 86.62 10.80
N LEU A 14 -13.47 85.47 10.64
CA LEU A 14 -14.60 85.07 11.47
C LEU A 14 -14.15 83.88 12.33
N GLU A 15 -14.02 84.14 13.62
CA GLU A 15 -13.53 83.24 14.65
C GLU A 15 -14.58 82.17 14.99
N ILE A 16 -14.35 80.91 14.57
CA ILE A 16 -15.21 79.77 14.94
C ILE A 16 -14.66 79.14 16.22
N ASN A 17 -15.30 79.45 17.34
CA ASN A 17 -14.98 78.89 18.65
C ASN A 17 -15.49 77.44 18.76
N VAL A 18 -14.61 76.45 18.60
CA VAL A 18 -14.90 75.03 18.85
C VAL A 18 -14.35 74.66 20.22
N GLN A 19 -15.24 74.39 21.18
CA GLN A 19 -14.86 73.90 22.50
C GLN A 19 -14.06 72.58 22.41
N PRO A 20 -12.92 72.45 23.11
CA PRO A 20 -12.18 71.20 23.12
C PRO A 20 -12.93 70.19 23.99
N ARG A 21 -13.46 69.15 23.35
CA ARG A 21 -13.98 67.96 24.04
C ARG A 21 -12.79 67.32 24.78
N ARG A 22 -12.83 67.35 26.13
CA ARG A 22 -11.86 66.66 26.99
C ARG A 22 -11.80 65.17 26.60
N HIS A 23 -10.80 64.80 25.81
CA HIS A 23 -10.45 63.41 25.59
C HIS A 23 -9.58 62.95 26.76
N HIS A 24 -10.11 62.04 27.57
CA HIS A 24 -9.27 61.25 28.47
C HIS A 24 -8.28 60.46 27.62
N HIS A 25 -7.00 60.84 27.69
CA HIS A 25 -5.90 60.04 27.17
C HIS A 25 -5.77 58.76 27.99
N HIS A 26 -6.40 57.68 27.53
CA HIS A 26 -5.87 56.35 27.81
C HIS A 26 -4.73 56.08 26.83
N ASN A 27 -3.51 56.32 27.30
CA ASN A 27 -2.26 55.92 26.65
C ASN A 27 -2.08 54.39 26.70
N HIS A 28 -2.91 53.66 25.97
CA HIS A 28 -2.58 52.29 25.60
C HIS A 28 -2.31 52.25 24.10
N PRO A 29 -1.08 51.87 23.67
CA PRO A 29 -0.85 51.62 22.26
C PRO A 29 -1.87 50.58 21.77
N PRO A 30 -2.42 50.72 20.56
CA PRO A 30 -3.34 49.74 20.01
C PRO A 30 -2.68 48.36 20.09
N PRO A 31 -3.42 47.31 20.50
CA PRO A 31 -2.87 45.97 20.59
C PRO A 31 -2.21 45.62 19.25
N LEU A 32 -0.95 45.20 19.32
CA LEU A 32 -0.20 44.73 18.15
C LEU A 32 -1.07 43.73 17.40
N PRO A 33 -1.24 43.87 16.07
CA PRO A 33 -2.00 42.91 15.29
C PRO A 33 -1.46 41.52 15.58
N SER A 34 -2.36 40.61 15.96
CA SER A 34 -2.00 39.22 16.22
C SER A 34 -1.16 38.70 15.05
N PRO A 35 -0.02 38.02 15.31
CA PRO A 35 0.80 37.50 14.23
C PRO A 35 -0.09 36.68 13.29
N PRO A 36 0.03 36.86 11.97
CA PRO A 36 -0.79 36.12 11.02
C PRO A 36 -0.62 34.64 11.32
N ARG A 37 -1.75 33.95 11.57
CA ARG A 37 -1.73 32.50 11.80
C ARG A 37 -0.98 31.87 10.62
N PRO A 38 0.02 31.01 10.86
CA PRO A 38 0.75 30.37 9.78
C PRO A 38 -0.25 29.68 8.86
N TYR A 39 -0.29 30.10 7.60
CA TYR A 39 -1.18 29.52 6.59
C TYR A 39 -0.76 28.08 6.37
N ARG A 40 -1.53 27.13 6.93
CA ARG A 40 -1.39 25.71 6.64
C ARG A 40 -2.44 25.36 5.58
N PRO A 41 -2.06 25.14 4.31
CA PRO A 41 -3.03 24.91 3.24
C PRO A 41 -3.88 23.64 3.43
N PHE A 42 -3.46 22.72 4.31
CA PHE A 42 -4.14 21.44 4.55
C PHE A 42 -4.37 21.19 6.04
N LYS A 43 -5.59 20.74 6.38
CA LYS A 43 -5.93 20.26 7.72
C LYS A 43 -5.30 18.88 7.92
N LYS A 44 -4.48 18.72 8.95
CA LYS A 44 -3.98 17.39 9.34
C LYS A 44 -5.11 16.59 9.94
N TRP A 45 -5.29 15.36 9.46
CA TRP A 45 -6.26 14.42 10.01
C TRP A 45 -5.69 13.74 11.25
N PHE A 46 -6.57 13.42 12.20
CA PHE A 46 -6.21 12.53 13.29
C PHE A 46 -6.21 11.08 12.76
N PRO A 47 -5.09 10.35 12.83
CA PRO A 47 -5.00 9.01 12.28
C PRO A 47 -5.65 8.01 13.23
N TRP A 48 -6.68 7.30 12.76
CA TRP A 48 -7.37 6.26 13.53
C TRP A 48 -7.56 4.98 12.72
N LEU A 49 -7.66 5.08 11.39
CA LEU A 49 -7.86 3.94 10.51
C LEU A 49 -6.62 3.06 10.46
N VAL A 50 -5.43 3.64 10.32
CA VAL A 50 -4.20 2.87 10.24
C VAL A 50 -3.91 2.10 11.54
N PRO A 51 -3.99 2.72 12.74
CA PRO A 51 -3.94 1.97 13.99
C PRO A 51 -4.98 0.85 14.08
N LEU A 52 -6.20 1.08 13.61
CA LEU A 52 -7.25 0.05 13.59
C LEU A 52 -6.89 -1.12 12.68
N ILE A 53 -6.36 -0.86 11.48
CA ILE A 53 -5.88 -1.91 10.56
C ILE A 53 -4.75 -2.70 11.22
N ILE A 54 -3.83 -2.04 11.93
CA ILE A 54 -2.75 -2.71 12.66
C ILE A 54 -3.32 -3.67 13.72
N LEU A 55 -4.24 -3.17 14.56
CA LEU A 55 -4.88 -3.98 15.59
C LEU A 55 -5.67 -5.16 15.00
N ALA A 56 -6.37 -4.94 13.89
CA ALA A 56 -7.11 -6.00 13.20
C ALA A 56 -6.18 -7.10 12.69
N ASN A 57 -5.04 -6.76 12.10
CA ASN A 57 -4.06 -7.74 11.62
C ASN A 57 -3.40 -8.52 12.75
N ILE A 58 -3.05 -7.85 13.86
CA ILE A 58 -2.51 -8.52 15.05
C ILE A 58 -3.55 -9.46 15.66
N GLY A 59 -4.80 -8.99 15.81
CA GLY A 59 -5.90 -9.78 16.35
C GLY A 59 -6.22 -11.00 15.47
N LEU A 60 -6.25 -10.83 14.15
CA LEU A 60 -6.49 -11.93 13.23
C LEU A 60 -5.32 -12.94 13.23
N PHE A 61 -4.08 -12.47 13.32
CA PHE A 61 -2.93 -13.36 13.47
C PHE A 61 -3.02 -14.20 14.76
N ALA A 62 -3.40 -13.58 15.88
CA ALA A 62 -3.64 -14.30 17.13
C ALA A 62 -4.77 -15.34 16.97
N TYR A 63 -5.87 -14.99 16.29
CA TYR A 63 -6.95 -15.92 15.98
C TYR A 63 -6.48 -17.10 15.10
N VAL A 64 -5.67 -16.83 14.08
CA VAL A 64 -5.07 -17.86 13.22
C VAL A 64 -4.23 -18.83 14.06
N MET A 65 -3.38 -18.31 14.95
CA MET A 65 -2.57 -19.14 15.85
C MET A 65 -3.43 -19.97 16.82
N TYR A 66 -4.53 -19.40 17.31
CA TYR A 66 -5.50 -20.13 18.14
C TYR A 66 -6.17 -21.30 17.39
N VAL A 67 -6.50 -21.10 16.12
CA VAL A 67 -7.08 -22.15 15.27
C VAL A 67 -6.03 -23.19 14.86
N ASN A 68 -4.78 -22.76 14.67
CA ASN A 68 -3.67 -23.63 14.29
C ASN A 68 -3.42 -24.73 15.33
N ASP A 69 -3.40 -24.36 16.62
CA ASP A 69 -3.28 -25.29 17.76
C ASP A 69 -2.26 -26.40 17.50
N CYS A 70 -1.00 -26.00 17.29
CA CYS A 70 0.07 -26.92 16.90
C CYS A 70 0.16 -28.15 17.82
N PRO A 71 0.15 -28.03 19.16
CA PRO A 71 0.34 -29.18 20.04
C PRO A 71 -0.74 -30.26 19.90
N THR A 72 -1.93 -29.90 19.43
CA THR A 72 -3.03 -30.84 19.20
C THR A 72 -2.98 -31.46 17.80
N ASN A 73 -2.46 -30.72 16.82
CA ASN A 73 -2.55 -31.07 15.40
C ASN A 73 -1.21 -31.52 14.77
N SER A 74 -0.09 -31.45 15.48
CA SER A 74 1.24 -31.72 14.92
C SER A 74 2.20 -32.28 15.98
N GLU A 75 3.11 -33.17 15.56
CA GLU A 75 4.05 -33.83 16.49
C GLU A 75 5.23 -32.94 16.92
N LYS A 76 5.64 -31.99 16.06
CA LYS A 76 6.79 -31.12 16.28
C LYS A 76 6.39 -29.65 16.24
N CYS A 77 6.33 -29.04 17.42
CA CYS A 77 6.00 -27.63 17.58
C CYS A 77 7.17 -26.86 18.17
N PHE A 78 7.31 -25.59 17.81
CA PHE A 78 8.27 -24.69 18.42
C PHE A 78 7.60 -23.84 19.51
N GLY A 79 8.14 -23.89 20.71
CA GLY A 79 7.65 -23.10 21.86
C GLY A 79 6.38 -23.64 22.53
N SER A 80 6.08 -24.94 22.38
CA SER A 80 4.94 -25.62 23.02
C SER A 80 4.87 -25.41 24.53
N ASP A 81 6.03 -25.46 25.19
CA ASP A 81 6.11 -25.45 26.66
C ASP A 81 5.73 -24.09 27.26
N PHE A 82 5.88 -23.00 26.51
CA PHE A 82 5.61 -21.64 26.97
C PHE A 82 4.33 -21.05 26.36
N LEU A 83 4.07 -21.30 25.08
CA LEU A 83 2.95 -20.68 24.34
C LEU A 83 1.68 -21.53 24.34
N GLY A 84 1.78 -22.81 24.74
CA GLY A 84 0.67 -23.76 24.72
C GLY A 84 0.01 -23.80 23.35
N ARG A 85 -1.30 -23.51 23.31
CA ARG A 85 -2.10 -23.49 22.07
C ARG A 85 -1.58 -22.55 20.98
N PHE A 86 -0.87 -21.49 21.36
CA PHE A 86 -0.30 -20.51 20.42
C PHE A 86 1.12 -20.90 19.93
N ALA A 87 1.55 -22.13 20.18
CA ALA A 87 2.83 -22.62 19.68
C ALA A 87 2.90 -22.59 18.15
N PHE A 88 4.10 -22.36 17.66
CA PHE A 88 4.38 -22.27 16.23
C PHE A 88 4.63 -23.65 15.64
N GLN A 89 4.42 -23.79 14.33
CA GLN A 89 4.91 -24.95 13.60
C GLN A 89 6.43 -25.01 13.68
N SER A 90 6.98 -26.20 13.44
CA SER A 90 8.43 -26.40 13.42
C SER A 90 9.11 -25.40 12.48
N LEU A 91 10.32 -24.94 12.83
CA LEU A 91 11.10 -24.02 12.00
C LEU A 91 11.42 -24.59 10.61
N HIS A 92 11.35 -25.91 10.47
CA HIS A 92 11.49 -26.61 9.21
C HIS A 92 10.26 -26.41 8.31
N GLU A 93 9.05 -26.45 8.88
CA GLU A 93 7.80 -26.24 8.14
C GLU A 93 7.55 -24.75 7.90
N ASN A 94 7.74 -23.92 8.92
CA ASN A 94 7.49 -22.48 8.83
C ASN A 94 8.63 -21.68 9.49
N PRO A 95 9.61 -21.21 8.72
CA PRO A 95 10.74 -20.45 9.26
C PRO A 95 10.33 -19.06 9.80
N LEU A 96 9.12 -18.58 9.48
CA LEU A 96 8.64 -17.26 9.90
C LEU A 96 8.01 -17.24 11.29
N LEU A 97 8.08 -18.36 12.04
CA LEU A 97 7.41 -18.57 13.34
C LEU A 97 5.91 -18.34 13.21
N GLY A 98 5.21 -19.31 12.64
CA GLY A 98 3.81 -19.14 12.29
C GLY A 98 2.99 -20.44 12.28
N PRO A 99 1.75 -20.36 11.76
CA PRO A 99 0.85 -21.51 11.63
C PRO A 99 1.27 -22.41 10.45
N SER A 100 0.58 -23.53 10.28
CA SER A 100 0.70 -24.36 9.08
C SER A 100 0.04 -23.70 7.86
N ALA A 101 0.50 -24.06 6.67
CA ALA A 101 -0.11 -23.63 5.42
C ALA A 101 -1.59 -24.05 5.32
N ASP A 102 -1.95 -25.23 5.85
CA ASP A 102 -3.33 -25.73 5.89
C ASP A 102 -4.27 -24.84 6.71
N THR A 103 -3.80 -24.35 7.86
CA THR A 103 -4.59 -23.43 8.68
C THR A 103 -4.87 -22.14 7.90
N LEU A 104 -3.86 -21.60 7.20
CA LEU A 104 -4.02 -20.40 6.36
C LEU A 104 -4.98 -20.66 5.19
N ARG A 105 -4.87 -21.79 4.49
CA ARG A 105 -5.81 -22.20 3.42
C ARG A 105 -7.24 -22.23 3.92
N LYS A 106 -7.47 -22.83 5.09
CA LYS A 106 -8.79 -22.94 5.72
C LYS A 106 -9.37 -21.56 6.05
N LEU A 107 -8.54 -20.64 6.54
CA LEU A 107 -8.98 -19.32 7.00
C LEU A 107 -9.08 -18.25 5.92
N GLY A 108 -8.75 -18.56 4.66
CA GLY A 108 -8.96 -17.64 3.54
C GLY A 108 -7.68 -17.16 2.86
N ALA A 109 -6.58 -17.90 2.95
CA ALA A 109 -5.41 -17.63 2.12
C ALA A 109 -5.78 -17.68 0.63
N LEU A 110 -5.04 -16.92 -0.17
CA LEU A 110 -5.24 -16.90 -1.60
C LEU A 110 -4.69 -18.20 -2.19
N GLU A 111 -5.58 -18.94 -2.83
CA GLU A 111 -5.29 -20.22 -3.48
C GLU A 111 -6.07 -20.24 -4.79
N VAL A 112 -5.35 -20.29 -5.91
CA VAL A 112 -5.95 -20.01 -7.22
C VAL A 112 -6.95 -21.08 -7.61
N GLU A 113 -6.70 -22.34 -7.26
CA GLU A 113 -7.63 -23.44 -7.53
C GLU A 113 -9.01 -23.18 -6.90
N LYS A 114 -9.06 -22.73 -5.64
CA LYS A 114 -10.33 -22.40 -4.96
C LYS A 114 -11.01 -21.15 -5.52
N VAL A 115 -10.23 -20.18 -6.01
CA VAL A 115 -10.79 -18.99 -6.64
C VAL A 115 -11.45 -19.33 -7.97
N VAL A 116 -10.79 -20.16 -8.79
CA VAL A 116 -11.24 -20.49 -10.15
C VAL A 116 -12.29 -21.59 -10.14
N LYS A 117 -12.05 -22.72 -9.46
CA LYS A 117 -12.94 -23.88 -9.46
C LYS A 117 -14.12 -23.72 -8.50
N ASP A 118 -13.87 -23.24 -7.28
CA ASP A 118 -14.90 -23.11 -6.24
C ASP A 118 -15.53 -21.70 -6.20
N HIS A 119 -15.16 -20.82 -7.14
CA HIS A 119 -15.63 -19.43 -7.23
C HIS A 119 -15.44 -18.60 -5.95
N GLN A 120 -14.41 -18.91 -5.16
CA GLN A 120 -14.13 -18.23 -3.88
C GLN A 120 -13.37 -16.90 -4.06
N VAL A 121 -13.93 -15.99 -4.85
CA VAL A 121 -13.31 -14.70 -5.22
C VAL A 121 -13.01 -13.81 -4.00
N TRP A 122 -13.75 -13.98 -2.91
CA TRP A 122 -13.51 -13.30 -1.63
C TRP A 122 -12.10 -13.55 -1.07
N ARG A 123 -11.41 -14.61 -1.50
CA ARG A 123 -10.02 -14.91 -1.13
C ARG A 123 -9.03 -13.84 -1.56
N LEU A 124 -9.32 -13.09 -2.63
CA LEU A 124 -8.52 -11.94 -3.06
C LEU A 124 -8.55 -10.79 -2.03
N PHE A 125 -9.54 -10.77 -1.16
CA PHE A 125 -9.68 -9.78 -0.11
C PHE A 125 -9.23 -10.32 1.26
N SER A 126 -9.61 -11.55 1.62
CA SER A 126 -9.27 -12.12 2.92
C SER A 126 -7.78 -12.37 3.11
N CYS A 127 -7.06 -12.75 2.03
CA CYS A 127 -5.64 -13.04 2.11
C CYS A 127 -4.80 -11.85 2.60
N MET A 128 -5.27 -10.63 2.35
CA MET A 128 -4.60 -9.38 2.76
C MET A 128 -4.47 -9.24 4.28
N TRP A 129 -5.33 -9.91 5.04
CA TRP A 129 -5.39 -9.81 6.51
C TRP A 129 -4.63 -10.95 7.19
N LEU A 130 -4.40 -12.05 6.48
CA LEU A 130 -3.69 -13.22 6.99
C LEU A 130 -2.19 -13.01 6.89
N HIS A 131 -1.42 -13.60 7.81
CA HIS A 131 0.03 -13.48 7.85
C HIS A 131 0.68 -14.83 8.10
N ALA A 132 1.79 -15.07 7.41
CA ALA A 132 2.51 -16.36 7.44
C ALA A 132 3.28 -16.61 8.74
N GLY A 133 3.54 -15.58 9.57
CA GLY A 133 4.28 -15.74 10.81
C GLY A 133 4.55 -14.43 11.54
N VAL A 134 5.19 -14.52 12.71
CA VAL A 134 5.47 -13.38 13.60
C VAL A 134 6.36 -12.34 12.93
N PHE A 135 7.45 -12.75 12.29
CA PHE A 135 8.34 -11.81 11.60
C PHE A 135 7.61 -11.11 10.45
N HIS A 136 6.74 -11.84 9.75
CA HIS A 136 5.99 -11.31 8.64
C HIS A 136 4.96 -10.26 9.10
N VAL A 137 4.15 -10.54 10.13
CA VAL A 137 3.20 -9.54 10.66
C VAL A 137 3.93 -8.34 11.25
N ALA A 138 5.02 -8.56 12.01
CA ALA A 138 5.79 -7.46 12.60
C ALA A 138 6.33 -6.49 11.53
N ALA A 139 6.95 -7.01 10.46
CA ALA A 139 7.47 -6.20 9.37
C ALA A 139 6.37 -5.39 8.66
N ASN A 140 5.19 -5.99 8.44
CA ASN A 140 4.05 -5.30 7.84
C ASN A 140 3.52 -4.19 8.77
N MET A 141 3.38 -4.46 10.07
CA MET A 141 2.81 -3.49 11.01
C MET A 141 3.74 -2.30 11.22
N VAL A 142 5.05 -2.52 11.32
CA VAL A 142 6.05 -1.44 11.40
C VAL A 142 6.01 -0.58 10.13
N SER A 143 5.97 -1.21 8.96
CA SER A 143 5.85 -0.50 7.69
C SER A 143 4.56 0.33 7.61
N LEU A 144 3.44 -0.25 8.03
CA LEU A 144 2.15 0.43 8.04
C LEU A 144 2.12 1.59 9.04
N LEU A 145 2.77 1.44 10.20
CA LEU A 145 2.90 2.50 11.19
C LEU A 145 3.71 3.69 10.65
N CYS A 146 4.84 3.42 10.00
CA CYS A 146 5.73 4.46 9.47
C CYS A 146 5.13 5.19 8.26
N VAL A 147 4.58 4.44 7.30
CA VAL A 147 4.09 4.98 6.02
C VAL A 147 2.61 5.35 6.11
N GLY A 148 1.78 4.44 6.62
CA GLY A 148 0.33 4.59 6.66
C GLY A 148 -0.11 5.76 7.53
N ILE A 149 0.41 5.91 8.75
CA ILE A 149 0.03 7.03 9.64
C ILE A 149 0.31 8.38 8.99
N ARG A 150 1.49 8.51 8.37
CA ARG A 150 1.88 9.75 7.70
C ARG A 150 0.92 10.09 6.56
N LEU A 151 0.60 9.09 5.73
CA LEU A 151 -0.36 9.25 4.63
C LEU A 151 -1.77 9.58 5.13
N GLU A 152 -2.24 8.93 6.21
CA GLU A 152 -3.56 9.17 6.78
C GLU A 152 -3.68 10.59 7.33
N GLN A 153 -2.67 11.06 8.08
CA GLN A 153 -2.62 12.42 8.61
C GLN A 153 -2.67 13.47 7.49
N GLU A 154 -2.13 13.14 6.33
CA GLU A 154 -1.92 14.07 5.24
C GLU A 154 -3.09 14.11 4.25
N PHE A 155 -3.68 12.95 3.93
CA PHE A 155 -4.74 12.82 2.92
C PHE A 155 -6.11 12.42 3.50
N GLY A 156 -6.15 11.96 4.74
CA GLY A 156 -7.37 11.53 5.43
C GLY A 156 -7.70 10.05 5.24
N PHE A 157 -8.42 9.50 6.20
CA PHE A 157 -8.68 8.07 6.33
C PHE A 157 -9.46 7.47 5.14
N VAL A 158 -10.40 8.20 4.52
CA VAL A 158 -11.19 7.68 3.39
C VAL A 158 -10.30 7.34 2.20
N LYS A 159 -9.40 8.26 1.83
CA LYS A 159 -8.50 8.08 0.69
C LYS A 159 -7.50 6.97 0.94
N ILE A 160 -6.91 6.93 2.14
CA ILE A 160 -5.93 5.92 2.50
C ILE A 160 -6.57 4.54 2.67
N GLY A 161 -7.79 4.46 3.18
CA GLY A 161 -8.55 3.21 3.25
C GLY A 161 -8.86 2.64 1.87
N LEU A 162 -9.40 3.47 0.96
CA LEU A 162 -9.65 3.04 -0.43
C LEU A 162 -8.36 2.63 -1.13
N LEU A 163 -7.29 3.40 -0.96
CA LEU A 163 -5.99 3.11 -1.53
C LEU A 163 -5.43 1.77 -1.02
N TYR A 164 -5.51 1.52 0.29
CA TYR A 164 -5.03 0.29 0.92
C TYR A 164 -5.80 -0.93 0.41
N ILE A 165 -7.13 -0.88 0.43
CA ILE A 165 -7.98 -2.00 0.00
C ILE A 165 -7.81 -2.30 -1.49
N LEU A 166 -7.94 -1.29 -2.35
CA LEU A 166 -7.89 -1.50 -3.80
C LEU A 166 -6.49 -1.94 -4.26
N SER A 167 -5.43 -1.39 -3.66
CA SER A 167 -4.07 -1.83 -3.98
C SER A 167 -3.80 -3.26 -3.53
N GLY A 168 -4.30 -3.67 -2.36
CA GLY A 168 -4.14 -5.05 -1.93
C GLY A 168 -4.94 -6.04 -2.77
N VAL A 169 -6.14 -5.67 -3.25
CA VAL A 169 -6.88 -6.48 -4.23
C VAL A 169 -6.14 -6.56 -5.56
N GLY A 170 -5.57 -5.44 -6.05
CA GLY A 170 -4.76 -5.42 -7.26
C GLY A 170 -3.49 -6.29 -7.14
N GLY A 171 -2.85 -6.29 -5.97
CA GLY A 171 -1.74 -7.19 -5.65
C GLY A 171 -2.18 -8.65 -5.63
N SER A 172 -3.27 -8.96 -4.94
CA SER A 172 -3.81 -10.33 -4.86
C SER A 172 -4.24 -10.86 -6.24
N LEU A 173 -4.77 -9.99 -7.10
CA LEU A 173 -5.10 -10.33 -8.48
C LEU A 173 -3.84 -10.66 -9.31
N ALA A 174 -2.79 -9.83 -9.21
CA ALA A 174 -1.53 -10.11 -9.88
C ALA A 174 -0.91 -11.42 -9.37
N SER A 175 -0.88 -11.61 -8.05
CA SER A 175 -0.46 -12.88 -7.44
C SER A 175 -1.24 -14.06 -8.02
N ALA A 176 -2.57 -14.01 -8.04
CA ALA A 176 -3.39 -15.12 -8.54
C ALA A 176 -3.18 -15.46 -10.02
N LEU A 177 -2.73 -14.50 -10.83
CA LEU A 177 -2.42 -14.70 -12.25
C LEU A 177 -1.07 -15.37 -12.48
N PHE A 178 -0.07 -15.11 -11.63
CA PHE A 178 1.32 -15.55 -11.83
C PHE A 178 1.81 -16.58 -10.80
N VAL A 179 1.15 -16.71 -9.65
CA VAL A 179 1.49 -17.61 -8.54
C VAL A 179 0.35 -18.61 -8.35
N ARG A 180 0.44 -19.75 -9.03
CA ARG A 180 -0.64 -20.74 -9.11
C ARG A 180 -0.53 -21.88 -8.10
N MET A 181 0.70 -22.18 -7.66
CA MET A 181 1.02 -23.43 -6.94
C MET A 181 1.24 -23.23 -5.44
N THR A 182 1.39 -22.00 -4.98
CA THR A 182 1.61 -21.67 -3.57
C THR A 182 0.52 -20.76 -3.06
N ILE A 183 0.33 -20.75 -1.74
CA ILE A 183 -0.61 -19.84 -1.10
C ILE A 183 0.02 -18.46 -0.93
N SER A 184 -0.79 -17.42 -1.08
CA SER A 184 -0.37 -16.05 -0.81
C SER A 184 -1.19 -15.44 0.32
N VAL A 185 -0.49 -14.76 1.23
CA VAL A 185 -1.06 -14.06 2.39
C VAL A 185 -0.24 -12.82 2.69
N GLY A 186 -0.87 -11.79 3.25
CA GLY A 186 -0.19 -10.64 3.82
C GLY A 186 -0.71 -9.30 3.30
N ALA A 187 -0.57 -8.29 4.15
CA ALA A 187 -0.91 -6.90 3.84
C ALA A 187 0.09 -6.22 2.88
N SER A 188 1.18 -6.90 2.50
CA SER A 188 2.33 -6.30 1.85
C SER A 188 2.02 -5.74 0.46
N GLY A 189 1.12 -6.36 -0.32
CA GLY A 189 0.65 -5.79 -1.59
C GLY A 189 -0.02 -4.41 -1.40
N ALA A 190 -0.81 -4.23 -0.35
CA ALA A 190 -1.41 -2.94 -0.02
C ALA A 190 -0.36 -1.91 0.43
N LEU A 191 0.66 -2.33 1.18
CA LEU A 191 1.78 -1.48 1.58
C LEU A 191 2.60 -0.98 0.39
N PHE A 192 2.91 -1.87 -0.55
CA PHE A 192 3.53 -1.48 -1.82
C PHE A 192 2.66 -0.52 -2.62
N GLY A 193 1.33 -0.67 -2.56
CA GLY A 193 0.40 0.31 -3.10
C GLY A 193 0.52 1.69 -2.45
N LEU A 194 0.68 1.76 -1.12
CA LEU A 194 0.95 3.04 -0.45
C LEU A 194 2.25 3.68 -0.93
N LEU A 195 3.32 2.90 -1.13
CA LEU A 195 4.59 3.37 -1.70
C LEU A 195 4.43 3.86 -3.16
N GLY A 196 3.69 3.12 -3.98
CA GLY A 196 3.36 3.52 -5.35
C GLY A 196 2.58 4.83 -5.39
N ALA A 197 1.60 4.99 -4.50
CA ALA A 197 0.84 6.23 -4.40
C ALA A 197 1.72 7.40 -3.97
N MET A 198 2.64 7.21 -3.01
CA MET A 198 3.63 8.23 -2.64
C MET A 198 4.49 8.66 -3.83
N LEU A 199 4.89 7.72 -4.70
CA LEU A 199 5.65 8.05 -5.90
C LEU A 199 4.82 8.91 -6.87
N SER A 200 3.57 8.53 -7.13
CA SER A 200 2.68 9.32 -8.01
C SER A 200 2.40 10.73 -7.45
N GLU A 201 2.29 10.86 -6.12
CA GLU A 201 2.10 12.12 -5.41
C GLU A 201 3.32 13.02 -5.60
N LEU A 202 4.51 12.47 -5.40
CA LEU A 202 5.78 13.16 -5.60
C LEU A 202 5.94 13.64 -7.05
N LEU A 203 5.58 12.81 -8.04
CA LEU A 203 5.60 13.19 -9.45
C LEU A 203 4.60 14.30 -9.77
N THR A 204 3.39 14.20 -9.23
CA THR A 204 2.31 15.19 -9.48
C THR A 204 2.59 16.54 -8.83
N ASN A 205 3.25 16.53 -7.68
CA ASN A 205 3.55 17.69 -6.84
C ASN A 205 5.05 18.04 -6.80
N TRP A 206 5.79 17.68 -7.86
CA TRP A 206 7.24 17.85 -7.97
C TRP A 206 7.75 19.25 -7.60
N THR A 207 6.96 20.29 -7.81
CA THR A 207 7.34 21.69 -7.54
C THR A 207 7.32 22.07 -6.06
N ILE A 208 6.69 21.28 -5.19
CA ILE A 208 6.51 21.62 -3.76
C ILE A 208 7.70 21.17 -2.91
N TYR A 209 8.40 20.10 -3.29
CA TYR A 209 9.50 19.54 -2.50
C TYR A 209 10.80 20.33 -2.70
N GLU A 210 11.49 20.69 -1.62
CA GLU A 210 12.76 21.43 -1.69
C GLU A 210 13.92 20.52 -2.14
N ASN A 211 14.01 19.29 -1.62
CA ASN A 211 15.04 18.29 -1.96
C ASN A 211 14.47 17.11 -2.78
N LYS A 212 13.96 17.43 -3.96
CA LYS A 212 13.20 16.53 -4.85
C LYS A 212 13.96 15.24 -5.20
N LEU A 213 15.21 15.39 -5.62
CA LEU A 213 16.02 14.27 -6.08
C LEU A 213 16.37 13.33 -4.94
N ALA A 214 16.72 13.86 -3.77
CA ALA A 214 17.01 13.04 -2.59
C ALA A 214 15.78 12.24 -2.15
N THR A 215 14.61 12.88 -2.03
CA THR A 215 13.37 12.19 -1.67
C THR A 215 12.98 11.12 -2.70
N LEU A 216 13.10 11.42 -4.00
CA LEU A 216 12.85 10.45 -5.06
C LEU A 216 13.80 9.25 -4.98
N LEU A 217 15.10 9.50 -4.86
CA LEU A 217 16.12 8.44 -4.78
C LEU A 217 15.93 7.57 -3.54
N THR A 218 15.63 8.17 -2.39
CA THR A 218 15.33 7.40 -1.16
C THR A 218 14.08 6.54 -1.35
N LEU A 219 13.01 7.08 -1.94
CA LEU A 219 11.78 6.31 -2.16
C LEU A 219 12.02 5.14 -3.13
N ILE A 220 12.70 5.39 -4.25
CA ILE A 220 13.07 4.35 -5.22
C ILE A 220 13.96 3.29 -4.57
N LEU A 221 14.96 3.70 -3.79
CA LEU A 221 15.84 2.77 -3.08
C LEU A 221 15.06 1.86 -2.13
N ILE A 222 14.11 2.42 -1.36
CA ILE A 222 13.24 1.64 -0.47
C ILE A 222 12.42 0.64 -1.30
N ILE A 223 11.82 1.07 -2.42
CA ILE A 223 11.03 0.18 -3.28
C ILE A 223 11.89 -0.96 -3.82
N LEU A 224 13.08 -0.65 -4.34
CA LEU A 224 14.00 -1.65 -4.91
C LEU A 224 14.52 -2.63 -3.85
N ILE A 225 14.87 -2.16 -2.65
CA ILE A 225 15.29 -3.04 -1.56
C ILE A 225 14.16 -3.98 -1.17
N ASN A 226 12.93 -3.49 -1.02
CA ASN A 226 11.80 -4.34 -0.65
C ASN A 226 11.48 -5.38 -1.75
N LEU A 227 11.54 -5.01 -3.03
CA LEU A 227 11.39 -5.96 -4.15
C LEU A 227 12.53 -6.98 -4.20
N ALA A 228 13.77 -6.56 -3.92
CA ALA A 228 14.91 -7.46 -3.87
C ALA A 228 14.79 -8.48 -2.73
N VAL A 229 14.30 -8.05 -1.56
CA VAL A 229 13.96 -8.95 -0.45
C VAL A 229 12.85 -9.92 -0.86
N GLY A 230 11.91 -9.49 -1.70
CA GLY A 230 10.83 -10.37 -2.16
C GLY A 230 11.24 -11.43 -3.18
N VAL A 231 12.50 -11.45 -3.65
CA VAL A 231 13.08 -12.56 -4.43
C VAL A 231 13.38 -13.77 -3.54
N LEU A 232 13.36 -13.59 -2.22
CA LEU A 232 13.51 -14.68 -1.27
C LEU A 232 12.34 -15.67 -1.39
N PRO A 233 12.60 -16.97 -1.19
CA PRO A 233 11.55 -17.97 -1.19
C PRO A 233 10.50 -17.64 -0.12
N HIS A 234 9.23 -17.92 -0.41
CA HIS A 234 8.04 -17.60 0.40
C HIS A 234 7.58 -16.14 0.39
N VAL A 235 8.18 -15.27 -0.43
CA VAL A 235 7.69 -13.90 -0.64
C VAL A 235 7.03 -13.76 -2.01
N ASP A 236 5.88 -13.09 -2.05
CA ASP A 236 5.10 -12.91 -3.26
C ASP A 236 5.38 -11.55 -3.91
N ASN A 237 6.36 -11.54 -4.81
CA ASN A 237 6.75 -10.34 -5.54
C ASN A 237 5.71 -9.88 -6.57
N PHE A 238 4.87 -10.78 -7.09
CA PHE A 238 3.77 -10.39 -7.98
C PHE A 238 2.70 -9.61 -7.22
N ALA A 239 2.41 -10.01 -5.98
CA ALA A 239 1.54 -9.23 -5.09
C ALA A 239 2.10 -7.83 -4.83
N HIS A 240 3.41 -7.71 -4.60
CA HIS A 240 4.08 -6.42 -4.39
C HIS A 240 4.03 -5.54 -5.63
N LEU A 241 4.37 -6.10 -6.80
CA LEU A 241 4.35 -5.37 -8.07
C LEU A 241 2.93 -4.95 -8.47
N GLY A 242 1.96 -5.86 -8.40
CA GLY A 242 0.56 -5.57 -8.70
C GLY A 242 -0.02 -4.52 -7.76
N GLY A 243 0.30 -4.62 -6.47
CA GLY A 243 -0.09 -3.64 -5.47
C GLY A 243 0.53 -2.26 -5.73
N PHE A 244 1.84 -2.22 -6.03
CA PHE A 244 2.56 -1.00 -6.38
C PHE A 244 1.97 -0.29 -7.60
N VAL A 245 1.75 -1.01 -8.70
CA VAL A 245 1.17 -0.45 -9.94
C VAL A 245 -0.23 0.08 -9.68
N THR A 246 -1.05 -0.70 -8.98
CA THR A 246 -2.42 -0.30 -8.62
C THR A 246 -2.42 0.97 -7.76
N GLY A 247 -1.56 1.01 -6.73
CA GLY A 247 -1.42 2.16 -5.85
C GLY A 247 -0.84 3.40 -6.54
N PHE A 248 0.10 3.22 -7.46
CA PHE A 248 0.65 4.29 -8.29
C PHE A 248 -0.42 4.95 -9.17
N LEU A 249 -1.27 4.15 -9.83
CA LEU A 249 -2.41 4.66 -10.59
C LEU A 249 -3.44 5.34 -9.69
N LEU A 250 -3.79 4.72 -8.56
CA LEU A 250 -4.71 5.28 -7.57
C LEU A 250 -4.20 6.58 -6.97
N GLY A 251 -2.89 6.77 -6.83
CA GLY A 251 -2.35 8.00 -6.28
C GLY A 251 -2.54 9.21 -7.22
N PHE A 252 -2.51 9.03 -8.54
CA PHE A 252 -2.94 10.08 -9.49
C PHE A 252 -4.42 10.43 -9.37
N ILE A 253 -5.26 9.50 -8.90
CA ILE A 253 -6.70 9.68 -8.75
C ILE A 253 -7.04 10.29 -7.39
N LEU A 254 -6.50 9.74 -6.30
CA LEU A 254 -6.89 10.03 -4.92
C LEU A 254 -6.01 11.10 -4.26
N LEU A 255 -4.71 11.13 -4.56
CA LEU A 255 -3.73 12.00 -3.88
C LEU A 255 -3.47 13.32 -4.63
N ILE A 256 -4.35 13.68 -5.56
CA ILE A 256 -4.25 14.94 -6.29
C ILE A 256 -4.38 16.13 -5.31
N ARG A 257 -3.41 17.05 -5.37
CA ARG A 257 -3.44 18.29 -4.59
C ARG A 257 -3.76 19.49 -5.46
N PRO A 258 -4.67 20.37 -5.01
CA PRO A 258 -4.84 21.65 -5.66
C PRO A 258 -3.58 22.51 -5.45
N GLN A 259 -3.01 22.99 -6.55
CA GLN A 259 -1.87 23.90 -6.51
C GLN A 259 -2.38 25.31 -6.20
N PHE A 260 -2.14 25.80 -4.98
CA PHE A 260 -2.36 27.20 -4.66
C PHE A 260 -1.26 28.00 -5.37
N GLY A 261 -1.65 28.97 -6.22
CA GLY A 261 -0.68 29.81 -6.93
C GLY A 261 0.28 30.46 -5.93
N TYR A 262 1.56 30.08 -6.02
CA TYR A 262 2.63 30.54 -5.12
C TYR A 262 2.70 32.06 -5.15
N VAL A 263 2.25 32.73 -4.09
CA VAL A 263 2.65 34.12 -3.82
C VAL A 263 3.66 34.04 -2.70
N LYS A 264 4.90 34.46 -2.97
CA LYS A 264 5.88 34.74 -1.92
C LYS A 264 5.24 35.76 -0.97
N GLN A 265 4.76 35.30 0.17
CA GLN A 265 4.12 36.12 1.20
C GLN A 265 5.03 37.26 1.69
N ARG A 266 6.35 37.15 1.42
CA ARG A 266 7.38 38.16 1.65
C ARG A 266 7.15 39.49 0.90
N ASN A 267 6.34 39.50 -0.17
CA ASN A 267 6.04 40.70 -0.95
C ASN A 267 4.59 41.20 -0.78
N ALA A 268 3.81 40.59 0.12
CA ALA A 268 2.45 41.05 0.39
C ALA A 268 2.46 42.17 1.44
N PRO A 269 1.99 43.39 1.12
CA PRO A 269 1.93 44.47 2.11
C PRO A 269 1.03 44.08 3.30
N PRO A 270 1.36 44.53 4.54
CA PRO A 270 0.54 44.27 5.71
C PRO A 270 -0.89 44.78 5.49
N GLY A 271 -1.89 43.91 5.61
CA GLY A 271 -3.32 44.25 5.44
C GLY A 271 -3.96 43.83 4.12
N TYR A 272 -3.23 43.18 3.20
CA TYR A 272 -3.82 42.66 1.97
C TYR A 272 -4.58 41.33 2.19
N PHE A 273 -5.91 41.39 2.23
CA PHE A 273 -6.76 40.20 2.14
C PHE A 273 -6.81 39.74 0.69
N LEU A 274 -6.08 38.68 0.32
CA LEU A 274 -6.31 38.04 -0.98
C LEU A 274 -7.70 37.38 -0.95
N PRO A 275 -8.58 37.65 -1.95
CA PRO A 275 -9.77 36.84 -2.13
C PRO A 275 -9.32 35.38 -2.27
N SER A 276 -9.95 34.48 -1.51
CA SER A 276 -9.69 33.03 -1.53
C SER A 276 -9.63 32.55 -2.98
N ARG A 277 -8.42 32.41 -3.54
CA ARG A 277 -8.25 31.95 -4.92
C ARG A 277 -8.68 30.49 -4.92
N LYS A 278 -9.80 30.21 -5.59
CA LYS A 278 -10.34 28.85 -5.76
C LYS A 278 -9.20 27.90 -6.13
N ALA A 279 -9.06 26.83 -5.35
CA ALA A 279 -8.20 25.70 -5.66
C ALA A 279 -8.43 25.25 -7.11
N LYS A 280 -7.44 25.46 -8.00
CA LYS A 280 -7.52 25.02 -9.40
C LYS A 280 -6.55 23.88 -9.62
N HIS A 281 -7.08 22.78 -10.17
CA HIS A 281 -6.26 21.67 -10.65
C HIS A 281 -5.65 22.07 -12.00
N LYS A 282 -4.40 21.68 -12.22
CA LYS A 282 -3.72 21.93 -13.50
C LYS A 282 -4.22 20.94 -14.55
N VAL A 283 -4.20 21.34 -15.83
CA VAL A 283 -4.67 20.49 -16.94
C VAL A 283 -3.97 19.13 -16.95
N TYR A 284 -2.65 19.10 -16.73
CA TYR A 284 -1.88 17.85 -16.68
C TYR A 284 -2.36 16.92 -15.56
N GLN A 285 -2.77 17.46 -14.40
CA GLN A 285 -3.27 16.65 -13.28
C GLN A 285 -4.61 16.00 -13.64
N CYS A 286 -5.49 16.73 -14.32
CA CYS A 286 -6.76 16.17 -14.81
C CYS A 286 -6.54 15.10 -15.89
N VAL A 287 -5.60 15.32 -16.82
CA VAL A 287 -5.27 14.34 -17.87
C VAL A 287 -4.70 13.06 -17.25
N LEU A 288 -3.75 13.17 -16.31
CA LEU A 288 -3.18 12.03 -15.61
C LEU A 288 -4.24 11.25 -14.83
N LEU A 289 -5.17 11.95 -14.17
CA LEU A 289 -6.28 11.31 -13.45
C LEU A 289 -7.16 10.48 -14.38
N ILE A 290 -7.60 11.05 -15.51
CA ILE A 290 -8.48 10.34 -16.46
C ILE A 290 -7.76 9.13 -17.04
N PHE A 291 -6.51 9.29 -17.45
CA PHE A 291 -5.72 8.21 -18.02
C PHE A 291 -5.46 7.09 -16.99
N ALA A 292 -5.09 7.44 -15.77
CA ALA A 292 -4.88 6.49 -14.69
C ALA A 292 -6.17 5.73 -14.34
N LEU A 293 -7.32 6.41 -14.35
CA LEU A 293 -8.62 5.79 -14.09
C LEU A 293 -8.99 4.77 -15.19
N ILE A 294 -8.78 5.12 -16.46
CA ILE A 294 -9.04 4.20 -17.58
C ILE A 294 -8.15 2.96 -17.50
N ILE A 295 -6.84 3.15 -17.31
CA ILE A 295 -5.89 2.03 -17.18
C ILE A 295 -6.25 1.14 -15.99
N LEU A 296 -6.58 1.74 -14.85
CA LEU A 296 -6.91 0.99 -13.65
C LEU A 296 -8.16 0.12 -13.84
N ILE A 297 -9.23 0.69 -14.40
CA ILE A 297 -10.47 -0.05 -14.66
C ILE A 297 -10.21 -1.16 -15.68
N LEU A 298 -9.55 -0.85 -16.79
CA LEU A 298 -9.26 -1.83 -17.84
C LEU A 298 -8.35 -2.95 -17.33
N GLY A 299 -7.28 -2.62 -16.60
CA GLY A 299 -6.33 -3.58 -16.05
C GLY A 299 -6.96 -4.52 -15.02
N LEU A 300 -7.74 -3.98 -14.07
CA LEU A 300 -8.42 -4.80 -13.07
C LEU A 300 -9.51 -5.68 -13.70
N THR A 301 -10.27 -5.16 -14.67
CA THR A 301 -11.32 -5.95 -15.34
C THR A 301 -10.72 -7.06 -16.21
N ILE A 302 -9.71 -6.77 -17.03
CA ILE A 302 -9.00 -7.79 -17.82
C ILE A 302 -8.38 -8.83 -16.90
N GLY A 303 -7.65 -8.41 -15.85
CA GLY A 303 -7.03 -9.33 -14.91
C GLY A 303 -8.04 -10.24 -14.22
N MET A 304 -9.18 -9.69 -13.78
CA MET A 304 -10.26 -10.48 -13.17
C MET A 304 -10.86 -11.48 -14.16
N VAL A 305 -11.10 -11.09 -15.40
CA VAL A 305 -11.61 -12.01 -16.44
C VAL A 305 -10.61 -13.12 -16.72
N MET A 306 -9.31 -12.80 -16.88
CA MET A 306 -8.25 -13.78 -17.09
C MET A 306 -8.16 -14.77 -15.92
N LEU A 307 -8.22 -14.28 -14.69
CA LEU A 307 -8.20 -15.12 -13.50
C LEU A 307 -9.39 -16.07 -13.48
N LEU A 308 -10.61 -15.57 -13.69
CA LEU A 308 -11.83 -16.38 -13.67
C LEU A 308 -11.90 -17.39 -14.83
N GLN A 309 -11.23 -17.10 -15.95
CA GLN A 309 -11.03 -18.05 -17.05
C GLN A 309 -9.94 -19.08 -16.78
N GLY A 310 -9.22 -18.96 -15.66
CA GLY A 310 -8.16 -19.88 -15.27
C GLY A 310 -6.87 -19.71 -16.05
N VAL A 311 -6.68 -18.60 -16.78
CA VAL A 311 -5.47 -18.31 -17.57
C VAL A 311 -4.24 -18.22 -16.65
N ASP A 312 -3.13 -18.82 -17.07
CA ASP A 312 -1.84 -18.67 -16.41
C ASP A 312 -1.05 -17.53 -17.07
N GLY A 313 -0.67 -16.53 -16.28
CA GLY A 313 0.14 -15.41 -16.74
C GLY A 313 1.57 -15.81 -17.14
N ASN A 314 2.09 -16.91 -16.60
CA ASN A 314 3.43 -17.40 -16.94
C ASN A 314 3.53 -17.94 -18.36
N ASP A 315 2.43 -18.44 -18.93
CA ASP A 315 2.40 -18.93 -20.32
C ASP A 315 2.74 -17.82 -21.33
N HIS A 316 2.53 -16.56 -20.94
CA HIS A 316 2.77 -15.39 -21.77
C HIS A 316 4.11 -14.70 -21.47
N CYS A 317 4.90 -15.24 -20.53
CA CYS A 317 6.12 -14.60 -20.05
C CYS A 317 7.15 -15.61 -19.52
N SER A 318 8.14 -15.93 -20.36
CA SER A 318 9.16 -16.94 -20.05
C SER A 318 10.17 -16.53 -18.97
N TRP A 319 10.14 -15.29 -18.47
CA TRP A 319 11.05 -14.79 -17.42
C TRP A 319 10.32 -14.44 -16.12
N CYS A 320 8.99 -14.53 -16.10
CA CYS A 320 8.17 -14.10 -14.99
C CYS A 320 8.38 -14.98 -13.74
N HIS A 321 8.72 -16.26 -13.89
CA HIS A 321 9.02 -17.14 -12.75
C HIS A 321 10.20 -16.65 -11.90
N TYR A 322 11.18 -15.96 -12.50
CA TYR A 322 12.33 -15.40 -11.78
C TYR A 322 12.00 -14.18 -10.91
N LEU A 323 10.83 -13.55 -11.11
CA LEU A 323 10.40 -12.43 -10.29
C LEU A 323 10.04 -12.86 -8.86
N SER A 324 9.47 -14.06 -8.69
CA SER A 324 9.08 -14.56 -7.36
C SER A 324 10.17 -15.38 -6.68
N CYS A 325 11.03 -16.05 -7.44
CA CYS A 325 12.15 -16.76 -6.85
C CYS A 325 13.32 -16.82 -7.84
N PHE A 326 14.47 -16.32 -7.40
CA PHE A 326 15.71 -16.46 -8.13
C PHE A 326 16.53 -17.62 -7.54
N PRO A 327 16.88 -18.67 -8.32
CA PRO A 327 17.64 -19.79 -7.80
C PRO A 327 19.07 -19.36 -7.45
N THR A 328 19.55 -19.73 -6.27
CA THR A 328 20.93 -19.47 -5.82
C THR A 328 21.58 -20.75 -5.30
N PRO A 329 22.91 -20.80 -5.07
CA PRO A 329 23.54 -21.94 -4.41
C PRO A 329 23.01 -22.24 -2.99
N ILE A 330 22.30 -21.28 -2.38
CA ILE A 330 21.81 -21.34 -0.99
C ILE A 330 20.35 -21.82 -0.94
N TRP A 331 19.56 -21.59 -1.99
CA TRP A 331 18.14 -22.01 -2.06
C TRP A 331 17.67 -22.30 -3.49
N THR A 332 16.73 -23.23 -3.62
CA THR A 332 16.11 -23.62 -4.91
C THR A 332 14.64 -23.25 -4.97
N CYS A 333 14.17 -22.83 -6.14
CA CYS A 333 12.79 -22.39 -6.37
C CYS A 333 11.82 -23.53 -6.69
N ASP A 334 12.34 -24.67 -7.14
CA ASP A 334 11.54 -25.86 -7.43
C ASP A 334 11.36 -26.70 -6.17
N ALA A 335 10.12 -27.14 -5.93
CA ALA A 335 9.85 -28.23 -5.01
C ALA A 335 10.63 -29.46 -5.50
N ARG A 336 11.52 -29.99 -4.66
CA ARG A 336 12.22 -31.25 -4.93
C ARG A 336 11.46 -32.37 -4.25
N CYS A 337 11.01 -33.34 -5.03
CA CYS A 337 10.46 -34.59 -4.49
C CYS A 337 11.28 -35.76 -4.98
N SER A 338 11.52 -36.70 -4.06
CA SER A 338 11.84 -38.07 -4.42
C SER A 338 10.57 -38.74 -4.94
N SER A 339 10.68 -39.48 -6.04
CA SER A 339 9.56 -40.25 -6.57
C SER A 339 9.92 -41.72 -6.59
N ASN A 340 9.02 -42.56 -6.09
CA ASN A 340 9.14 -44.01 -6.15
C ASN A 340 7.86 -44.58 -6.77
N GLN A 341 7.99 -45.18 -7.95
CA GLN A 341 6.85 -45.73 -8.68
C GLN A 341 6.80 -47.24 -8.47
N THR A 342 5.65 -47.74 -8.02
CA THR A 342 5.40 -49.18 -7.86
C THR A 342 4.11 -49.53 -8.58
N GLY A 343 4.22 -50.04 -9.82
CA GLY A 343 3.07 -50.27 -10.70
C GLY A 343 2.40 -48.95 -11.13
N ASP A 344 1.07 -48.87 -10.97
CA ASP A 344 0.26 -47.68 -11.27
C ASP A 344 0.27 -46.64 -10.14
N GLN A 345 1.02 -46.89 -9.06
CA GLN A 345 1.09 -46.03 -7.89
C GLN A 345 2.42 -45.27 -7.87
N LEU A 346 2.34 -43.94 -7.90
CA LEU A 346 3.45 -43.01 -7.75
C LEU A 346 3.49 -42.50 -6.32
N SER A 347 4.47 -42.94 -5.54
CA SER A 347 4.77 -42.35 -4.24
C SER A 347 5.69 -41.16 -4.44
N LEU A 348 5.22 -39.97 -4.08
CA LEU A 348 6.07 -38.78 -4.02
C LEU A 348 6.40 -38.51 -2.56
N THR A 349 7.65 -38.16 -2.30
CA THR A 349 8.15 -37.73 -1.00
C THR A 349 8.83 -36.39 -1.17
N CYS A 350 8.31 -35.35 -0.53
CA CYS A 350 8.93 -34.04 -0.54
C CYS A 350 10.29 -34.10 0.17
N MET A 351 11.35 -33.65 -0.49
CA MET A 351 12.72 -33.71 0.05
C MET A 351 12.97 -32.67 1.13
N LEU A 352 12.13 -31.64 1.22
CA LEU A 352 12.20 -30.65 2.28
C LEU A 352 11.60 -31.23 3.56
N ASP A 353 10.28 -31.42 3.63
CA ASP A 353 9.59 -31.77 4.88
C ASP A 353 9.34 -33.28 5.08
N ASN A 354 9.87 -34.11 4.18
CA ASN A 354 9.73 -35.58 4.19
C ASN A 354 8.27 -36.06 4.17
N LYS A 355 7.31 -35.20 3.81
CA LYS A 355 5.91 -35.59 3.58
C LYS A 355 5.85 -36.51 2.38
N SER A 356 5.16 -37.63 2.52
CA SER A 356 4.95 -38.57 1.42
C SER A 356 3.47 -38.76 1.15
N ASN A 357 3.10 -38.86 -0.12
CA ASN A 357 1.75 -39.21 -0.53
C ASN A 357 1.78 -40.07 -1.79
N ASN A 358 0.76 -40.91 -1.92
CA ASN A 358 0.65 -41.88 -3.01
C ASN A 358 -0.43 -41.45 -3.99
N TYR A 359 -0.07 -41.35 -5.25
CA TYR A 359 -0.95 -40.96 -6.35
C TYR A 359 -1.16 -42.14 -7.30
N TYR A 360 -2.39 -42.36 -7.75
CA TYR A 360 -2.68 -43.39 -8.75
C TYR A 360 -2.62 -42.77 -10.15
N LEU A 361 -1.71 -43.26 -10.99
CA LEU A 361 -1.52 -42.78 -12.36
C LEU A 361 -2.41 -43.60 -13.31
N SER A 362 -3.49 -42.99 -13.80
CA SER A 362 -4.25 -43.57 -14.92
C SER A 362 -3.59 -43.23 -16.25
N SER A 363 -2.89 -44.20 -16.84
CA SER A 363 -2.44 -44.29 -18.24
C SER A 363 -1.27 -43.39 -18.72
N ALA A 364 -0.21 -44.08 -19.17
CA ALA A 364 0.75 -43.89 -20.28
C ALA A 364 1.26 -42.51 -20.77
N ASN A 365 0.83 -41.35 -20.27
CA ASN A 365 1.27 -40.05 -20.82
C ASN A 365 1.43 -38.94 -19.77
N ASN A 366 1.87 -39.28 -18.56
CA ASN A 366 2.14 -38.26 -17.54
C ASN A 366 3.47 -37.57 -17.87
N THR A 367 3.40 -36.28 -18.15
CA THR A 367 4.58 -35.48 -18.46
C THR A 367 5.34 -35.16 -17.17
N ALA A 368 6.65 -34.87 -17.26
CA ALA A 368 7.44 -34.42 -16.11
C ALA A 368 6.79 -33.21 -15.38
N SER A 369 5.98 -32.43 -16.10
CA SER A 369 5.17 -31.33 -15.56
C SER A 369 4.12 -31.80 -14.56
N ASP A 370 3.44 -32.93 -14.80
CA ASP A 370 2.37 -33.42 -13.92
C ASP A 370 2.93 -33.98 -12.61
N ILE A 371 4.07 -34.66 -12.69
CA ILE A 371 4.82 -35.11 -11.51
C ILE A 371 5.34 -33.91 -10.72
N GLN A 372 5.83 -32.87 -11.40
CA GLN A 372 6.27 -31.64 -10.74
C GLN A 372 5.10 -30.89 -10.08
N LYS A 373 3.89 -30.90 -10.67
CA LYS A 373 2.68 -30.35 -10.04
C LYS A 373 2.31 -31.09 -8.78
N LEU A 374 2.24 -32.43 -8.84
CA LEU A 374 1.98 -33.28 -7.67
C LEU A 374 3.06 -33.12 -6.60
N CYS A 375 4.32 -32.96 -7.02
CA CYS A 375 5.43 -32.70 -6.13
C CYS A 375 5.31 -31.35 -5.43
N THR A 376 5.01 -30.30 -6.18
CA THR A 376 4.82 -28.96 -5.61
C THR A 376 3.62 -28.94 -4.67
N GLN A 377 2.52 -29.62 -5.02
CA GLN A 377 1.35 -29.75 -4.17
C GLN A 377 1.63 -30.53 -2.87
N LEU A 378 2.51 -31.54 -2.94
CA LEU A 378 2.95 -32.29 -1.76
C LEU A 378 3.90 -31.47 -0.87
N CYS A 379 4.79 -30.68 -1.47
CA CYS A 379 5.79 -29.87 -0.79
C CYS A 379 5.28 -28.50 -0.32
N SER A 380 4.07 -28.09 -0.70
CA SER A 380 3.43 -26.83 -0.29
C SER A 380 2.64 -26.98 0.99
#